data_AF-A0A0C9YTN9-F1
#
_entry.id   AF-A0A0C9YTN9-F1
#
_cell.length_a   1.000
_cell.length_b   1.000
_cell.length_c   1.000
_cell.angle_alpha   90.00
_cell.angle_beta   90.00
_cell.angle_gamma   90.00
#
_symmetry.space_group_name_H-M   'P 1'
#
loop_
_entity.id
_entity.type
_entity.pdbx_description
1 polymer ?
#
loop_
_entity_poly.entity_id
_entity_poly.type
_entity_poly.pdbx_seq_one_letter_code
_entity_poly.pdbx_strand_id
1 'polypeptide(L)'
;MGNRQISPDLKLAAVHLHEQGVLSTQEIIDYFSFSRHTFWCIRKLYHETGDVVKPHSGYTGQPQLLNLTDIQYLITLVNHQPNWFLDKLASLLQQNHFISVHFSTIHWELICAGVSLKKLCKVASE
;
A
#
# COMPACT_ATOMS: atom_id res chain seq x y z
N MET A 1 -20.15 17.69 0.61
CA MET A 1 -20.80 16.92 1.69
C MET A 1 -19.72 16.19 2.45
N GLY A 2 -19.60 16.41 3.76
CA GLY A 2 -18.52 15.86 4.57
C GLY A 2 -18.55 14.33 4.61
N ASN A 3 -17.38 13.71 4.63
CA ASN A 3 -17.23 12.26 4.67
C ASN A 3 -17.67 11.73 6.04
N ARG A 4 -18.97 11.51 6.23
CA ARG A 4 -19.52 10.98 7.49
C ARG A 4 -19.15 9.51 7.59
N GLN A 5 -18.36 9.15 8.61
CA GLN A 5 -18.08 7.75 8.89
C GLN A 5 -19.37 7.06 9.35
N ILE A 6 -19.82 6.10 8.55
CA ILE A 6 -20.90 5.17 8.89
C ILE A 6 -20.27 3.97 9.58
N SER A 7 -20.78 3.60 10.75
CA SER A 7 -20.28 2.44 11.49
C SER A 7 -20.51 1.14 10.69
N PRO A 8 -19.60 0.15 10.79
CA PRO A 8 -19.78 -1.16 10.16
C PRO A 8 -21.12 -1.81 10.49
N ASP A 9 -21.55 -1.73 11.75
CA ASP A 9 -22.80 -2.35 12.22
C ASP A 9 -24.04 -1.80 11.49
N LEU A 10 -24.08 -0.48 11.24
CA LEU A 10 -25.17 0.15 10.49
C LEU A 10 -25.18 -0.30 9.03
N LYS A 11 -24.01 -0.51 8.43
CA LYS A 11 -23.90 -1.05 7.07
C LYS A 11 -24.42 -2.48 7.01
N LEU A 12 -24.05 -3.31 7.98
CA LEU A 12 -24.46 -4.70 8.07
C LEU A 12 -25.98 -4.82 8.28
N ALA A 13 -26.53 -4.04 9.22
CA ALA A 13 -27.97 -3.98 9.46
C ALA A 13 -28.75 -3.56 8.21
N ALA A 14 -28.28 -2.55 7.49
CA ALA A 14 -28.92 -2.10 6.25
C ALA A 14 -28.91 -3.17 5.14
N VAL A 15 -27.83 -3.95 5.03
CA VAL A 15 -27.78 -5.08 4.08
C VAL A 15 -28.77 -6.16 4.48
N HIS A 16 -28.80 -6.57 5.75
CA HIS A 16 -29.75 -7.59 6.23
C HIS A 16 -31.21 -7.18 6.06
N LEU A 17 -31.56 -5.94 6.39
CA LEU A 17 -32.92 -5.42 6.21
C LEU A 17 -33.35 -5.45 4.74
N HIS A 18 -32.42 -5.21 3.82
CA HIS A 18 -32.68 -5.30 2.39
C HIS A 18 -32.82 -6.75 1.91
N GLU A 19 -31.93 -7.65 2.33
CA GLU A 19 -31.95 -9.06 1.93
C GLU A 19 -33.21 -9.80 2.45
N GLN A 20 -33.67 -9.43 3.64
CA GLN A 20 -34.89 -9.97 4.24
C GLN A 20 -36.17 -9.32 3.67
N GLY A 21 -36.03 -8.28 2.83
CA GLY A 21 -37.17 -7.57 2.24
C GLY A 21 -38.03 -6.80 3.26
N VAL A 22 -37.48 -6.48 4.44
CA VAL A 22 -38.20 -5.78 5.52
C VAL A 22 -38.45 -4.32 5.15
N LEU A 23 -37.47 -3.69 4.49
CA LEU A 23 -37.55 -2.31 4.02
C LEU A 23 -37.22 -2.24 2.53
N SER A 24 -37.88 -1.32 1.83
CA SER A 24 -37.52 -0.97 0.47
C SER A 24 -36.15 -0.28 0.43
N THR A 25 -35.46 -0.37 -0.71
CA THR A 25 -34.16 0.28 -0.87
C THR A 25 -34.21 1.79 -0.62
N GLN A 26 -35.33 2.45 -0.93
CA GLN A 26 -35.49 3.89 -0.71
C GLN A 26 -35.57 4.22 0.79
N GLU A 27 -36.35 3.45 1.55
CA GLU A 27 -36.47 3.61 3.01
C GLU A 27 -35.13 3.36 3.71
N ILE A 28 -34.35 2.38 3.25
CA ILE A 28 -33.02 2.10 3.81
C ILE A 28 -32.06 3.27 3.56
N ILE A 29 -32.05 3.81 2.34
CA ILE A 29 -31.20 4.96 1.99
C ILE A 29 -31.54 6.17 2.87
N ASP A 30 -32.83 6.44 3.05
CA ASP A 30 -33.31 7.59 3.82
C ASP A 30 -33.07 7.40 5.33
N TYR A 31 -33.40 6.23 5.89
CA TYR A 31 -33.24 5.91 7.32
C TYR A 31 -31.78 5.90 7.78
N PHE A 32 -30.91 5.25 7.01
CA PHE A 32 -29.48 5.17 7.33
C PHE A 32 -28.68 6.38 6.81
N SER A 33 -29.35 7.34 6.15
CA SER A 33 -28.73 8.52 5.54
C SER A 33 -27.60 8.16 4.57
N PHE A 34 -27.78 7.11 3.78
CA PHE A 34 -26.83 6.71 2.75
C PHE A 34 -27.08 7.50 1.46
N SER A 35 -26.08 7.53 0.59
CA SER A 35 -26.38 7.73 -0.83
C SER A 35 -26.76 6.39 -1.45
N ARG A 36 -27.59 6.41 -2.51
CA ARG A 36 -27.92 5.20 -3.27
C ARG A 36 -26.67 4.46 -3.73
N HIS A 37 -25.64 5.18 -4.19
CA HIS A 37 -24.36 4.60 -4.60
C HIS A 37 -23.64 3.90 -3.43
N THR A 38 -23.58 4.54 -2.26
CA THR A 38 -22.95 3.98 -1.06
C THR A 38 -23.59 2.66 -0.66
N PHE A 39 -24.92 2.59 -0.66
CA PHE A 39 -25.66 1.37 -0.33
C PHE A 39 -25.30 0.21 -1.28
N TRP A 40 -25.32 0.46 -2.60
CA TRP A 40 -24.98 -0.56 -3.58
C TRP A 40 -23.51 -1.01 -3.49
N CYS A 41 -22.58 -0.11 -3.19
CA CYS A 41 -21.18 -0.49 -2.95
C CYS A 41 -21.03 -1.38 -1.71
N ILE A 42 -21.72 -1.07 -0.62
CA ILE A 42 -21.72 -1.88 0.61
C ILE A 42 -22.28 -3.26 0.31
N ARG A 43 -23.45 -3.34 -0.35
CA ARG A 43 -24.09 -4.60 -0.70
C ARG A 43 -23.22 -5.46 -1.63
N LYS A 44 -22.60 -4.83 -2.63
CA LYS A 44 -21.67 -5.51 -3.54
C LYS A 44 -20.49 -6.10 -2.75
N LEU A 45 -19.86 -5.29 -1.88
CA LEU A 45 -18.76 -5.73 -1.04
C LEU A 45 -19.18 -6.92 -0.16
N TYR A 46 -20.32 -6.83 0.49
CA TYR A 46 -20.86 -7.92 1.33
C TYR A 46 -21.07 -9.22 0.54
N HIS A 47 -21.61 -9.16 -0.68
CA HIS A 47 -21.75 -10.35 -1.52
C HIS A 47 -20.40 -10.92 -2.00
N GLU A 48 -19.38 -10.08 -2.16
CA GLU A 48 -18.05 -10.50 -2.61
C GLU A 48 -17.18 -11.07 -1.48
N THR A 49 -17.24 -10.49 -0.27
CA THR A 49 -16.32 -10.81 0.84
C THR A 49 -17.00 -11.36 2.09
N GLY A 50 -18.34 -11.29 2.18
CA GLY A 50 -19.09 -11.62 3.40
C GLY A 50 -18.98 -10.54 4.50
N ASP A 51 -18.38 -9.40 4.21
CA ASP A 51 -18.16 -8.29 5.16
C ASP A 51 -18.51 -6.95 4.49
N VAL A 52 -18.92 -5.98 5.30
CA VAL A 52 -19.21 -4.60 4.90
C VAL A 52 -18.00 -3.68 5.07
N VAL A 53 -16.92 -4.19 5.66
CA VAL A 53 -15.61 -3.54 5.75
C VAL A 53 -14.70 -4.11 4.67
N LYS A 54 -14.03 -3.21 3.92
CA LYS A 54 -13.05 -3.67 2.94
C LYS A 54 -11.89 -4.33 3.69
N PRO A 55 -11.48 -5.55 3.30
CA PRO A 55 -10.29 -6.15 3.88
C PRO A 55 -9.12 -5.18 3.65
N HIS A 56 -8.34 -4.94 4.70
CA HIS A 56 -7.12 -4.18 4.56
C HIS A 56 -6.15 -5.05 3.74
N SER A 57 -5.98 -4.73 2.45
CA SER A 57 -4.87 -5.28 1.69
C SER A 57 -3.62 -4.74 2.37
N GLY A 58 -2.88 -5.59 3.08
CA GLY A 58 -1.63 -5.22 3.79
C GLY A 58 -0.55 -4.62 2.88
N TYR A 59 -0.82 -4.55 1.58
CA TYR A 59 -0.05 -3.82 0.58
C TYR A 59 -0.82 -2.57 0.16
N THR A 60 -0.45 -1.42 0.71
CA THR A 60 -0.84 -0.12 0.17
C THR A 60 0.28 0.41 -0.71
N GLY A 61 0.08 0.43 -2.03
CA GLY A 61 1.03 1.04 -2.99
C GLY A 61 1.40 0.15 -4.16
N GLN A 62 2.26 0.69 -5.03
CA GLN A 62 2.90 -0.06 -6.11
C GLN A 62 3.97 -0.99 -5.50
N PRO A 63 4.11 -2.25 -5.98
CA PRO A 63 5.20 -3.12 -5.58
C PRO A 63 6.55 -2.41 -5.72
N GLN A 64 7.39 -2.49 -4.70
CA GLN A 64 8.74 -1.94 -4.76
C GLN A 64 9.51 -2.63 -5.90
N LEU A 65 10.29 -1.85 -6.64
CA LEU A 65 11.09 -2.36 -7.76
C LEU A 65 12.24 -3.26 -7.29
N LEU A 66 12.68 -3.09 -6.03
CA LEU A 66 13.65 -3.95 -5.36
C LEU A 66 12.91 -4.91 -4.44
N ASN A 67 13.23 -6.20 -4.55
CA ASN A 67 12.73 -7.20 -3.60
C ASN A 67 13.56 -7.17 -2.32
N LEU A 68 13.06 -7.81 -1.27
CA LEU A 68 13.77 -7.93 0.02
C LEU A 68 15.19 -8.49 -0.12
N THR A 69 15.40 -9.45 -1.03
CA THR A 69 16.72 -10.02 -1.31
C THR A 69 17.69 -8.98 -1.88
N ASP A 70 17.23 -8.11 -2.76
CA ASP A 70 18.04 -7.06 -3.39
C ASP A 70 18.41 -5.98 -2.35
N ILE A 71 17.47 -5.65 -1.47
CA ILE A 71 17.69 -4.72 -0.35
C ILE A 71 18.71 -5.31 0.63
N GLN A 72 18.60 -6.59 0.99
CA GLN A 72 19.58 -7.26 1.85
C GLN A 72 20.97 -7.32 1.22
N TYR A 73 21.04 -7.57 -0.09
CA TYR A 73 22.29 -7.50 -0.84
C TYR A 73 22.92 -6.11 -0.74
N LEU A 74 22.16 -5.04 -0.98
CA LEU A 74 22.67 -3.67 -0.82
C LEU A 74 23.13 -3.37 0.61
N ILE A 75 22.40 -3.82 1.63
CA ILE A 75 22.77 -3.63 3.03
C ILE A 75 24.10 -4.31 3.36
N THR A 76 24.31 -5.55 2.88
CA THR A 76 25.58 -6.25 3.10
C THR A 76 26.74 -5.53 2.43
N LEU A 77 26.57 -5.04 1.20
CA LEU A 77 27.57 -4.24 0.50
C LEU A 77 27.94 -2.96 1.26
N VAL A 78 26.94 -2.18 1.70
CA VAL A 78 27.15 -0.93 2.46
C VAL A 78 27.82 -1.21 3.81
N ASN A 79 27.50 -2.33 4.47
CA ASN A 79 28.15 -2.71 5.72
C ASN A 79 29.60 -3.15 5.53
N HIS A 80 29.93 -3.82 4.42
CA HIS A 80 31.30 -4.23 4.11
C HIS A 80 32.18 -3.05 3.68
N GLN A 81 31.65 -2.12 2.87
CA GLN A 81 32.38 -0.95 2.40
C GLN A 81 31.48 0.30 2.38
N PRO A 82 31.47 1.10 3.46
CA PRO A 82 30.59 2.27 3.58
C PRO A 82 30.98 3.45 2.68
N ASN A 83 32.15 3.39 2.05
CA ASN A 83 32.64 4.46 1.16
C ASN A 83 32.17 4.29 -0.29
N TRP A 84 31.25 3.35 -0.57
CA TRP A 84 30.72 3.17 -1.91
C TRP A 84 29.70 4.26 -2.25
N PHE A 85 29.86 4.82 -3.44
CA PHE A 85 28.91 5.74 -4.03
C PHE A 85 27.67 4.99 -4.52
N LEU A 86 26.51 5.65 -4.46
CA LEU A 86 25.24 5.06 -4.88
C LEU A 86 25.24 4.62 -6.36
N ASP A 87 25.98 5.30 -7.23
CA ASP A 87 26.10 4.93 -8.66
C ASP A 87 26.82 3.59 -8.85
N LYS A 88 27.79 3.29 -7.97
CA LYS A 88 28.47 1.99 -7.95
C LYS A 88 27.52 0.90 -7.47
N LEU A 89 26.68 1.19 -6.47
CA LEU A 89 25.64 0.25 -6.02
C LEU A 89 24.62 -0.03 -7.14
N ALA A 90 24.23 0.98 -7.91
CA ALA A 90 23.35 0.82 -9.07
C ALA A 90 24.00 -0.07 -10.14
N SER A 91 25.27 0.16 -10.44
CA SER A 91 26.05 -0.66 -11.38
C SER A 91 26.15 -2.12 -10.91
N LEU A 92 26.35 -2.35 -9.62
CA LEU A 92 26.42 -3.70 -9.04
C LEU A 92 25.07 -4.42 -9.05
N LEU A 93 23.97 -3.71 -8.79
CA LEU A 93 22.63 -4.28 -8.93
C LEU A 93 22.32 -4.65 -10.38
N GLN A 94 22.71 -3.81 -11.34
CA GLN A 94 22.54 -4.10 -12.76
C GLN A 94 23.35 -5.33 -13.18
N GLN A 95 24.58 -5.48 -12.69
CA GLN A 95 25.46 -6.60 -13.05
C GLN A 95 25.10 -7.92 -12.37
N ASN A 96 24.73 -7.89 -11.08
CA ASN A 96 24.56 -9.11 -10.28
C ASN A 96 23.09 -9.55 -10.17
N HIS A 97 22.15 -8.60 -10.22
CA HIS A 97 20.71 -8.86 -10.05
C HIS A 97 19.90 -8.51 -11.31
N PHE A 98 20.53 -8.00 -12.39
CA PHE A 98 19.89 -7.58 -13.64
C PHE A 98 18.79 -6.51 -13.45
N ILE A 99 18.88 -5.73 -12.37
CA ILE A 99 17.94 -4.66 -12.05
C ILE A 99 18.58 -3.31 -12.37
N SER A 100 18.01 -2.59 -13.32
CA SER A 100 18.38 -1.20 -13.60
C SER A 100 17.51 -0.26 -12.78
N VAL A 101 18.11 0.34 -11.76
CA VAL A 101 17.47 1.31 -10.86
C VAL A 101 18.30 2.58 -10.77
N HIS A 102 17.63 3.71 -10.68
CA HIS A 102 18.31 4.98 -10.45
C HIS A 102 18.86 5.06 -9.01
N PHE A 103 19.97 5.78 -8.81
CA PHE A 103 20.61 5.91 -7.50
C PHE A 103 19.67 6.47 -6.42
N SER A 104 18.70 7.30 -6.81
CA SER A 104 17.69 7.83 -5.89
C SER A 104 16.76 6.74 -5.34
N THR A 105 16.40 5.74 -6.15
CA THR A 105 15.60 4.59 -5.71
C THR A 105 16.37 3.78 -4.67
N ILE A 106 17.65 3.50 -4.93
CA ILE A 106 18.55 2.81 -3.97
C ILE A 106 18.66 3.59 -2.66
N HIS A 107 18.83 4.92 -2.74
CA HIS A 107 18.92 5.78 -1.57
C HIS A 107 17.64 5.73 -0.71
N TRP A 108 16.46 5.83 -1.33
CA TRP A 108 15.18 5.74 -0.62
C TRP A 108 14.98 4.35 0.00
N GLU A 109 15.26 3.29 -0.73
CA GLU A 109 15.09 1.91 -0.25
C GLU A 109 16.03 1.61 0.94
N LEU A 110 17.27 2.11 0.91
CA LEU A 110 18.20 1.97 2.02
C LEU A 110 17.78 2.77 3.26
N ILE A 111 17.20 3.97 3.09
CA ILE A 111 16.64 4.74 4.21
C ILE A 111 15.43 4.03 4.81
N CYS A 112 14.51 3.54 3.98
CA CYS A 112 13.35 2.75 4.41
C CYS A 112 13.78 1.49 5.17
N ALA A 113 14.90 0.88 4.76
CA ALA A 113 15.50 -0.27 5.44
C ALA A 113 16.32 0.08 6.69
N GLY A 114 16.38 1.36 7.09
CA GLY A 114 17.03 1.80 8.33
C GLY A 114 18.53 2.09 8.21
N VAL A 115 19.08 2.21 7.00
CA VAL A 115 20.49 2.58 6.80
C VAL A 115 20.70 4.07 7.05
N SER A 116 21.66 4.40 7.92
CA SER A 116 21.98 5.79 8.25
C SER A 116 22.61 6.52 7.06
N LEU A 117 22.15 7.75 6.81
CA LEU A 117 22.69 8.66 5.78
C LEU A 117 24.20 8.89 5.88
N LYS A 118 24.80 8.77 7.08
CA LYS A 118 26.25 8.92 7.27
C LYS A 118 27.06 7.82 6.60
N LYS A 119 26.44 6.67 6.32
CA LYS A 119 27.06 5.53 5.63
C LYS A 119 26.87 5.60 4.11
N LEU A 120 26.17 6.59 3.58
CA LEU A 120 25.81 6.69 2.17
C LEU A 120 26.52 7.87 1.51
N CYS A 121 27.48 7.60 0.62
CA CYS A 121 28.13 8.61 -0.20
C CYS A 121 27.23 8.95 -1.41
N LYS A 122 26.80 10.22 -1.51
CA LYS A 122 25.71 10.63 -2.41
C LYS A 122 26.00 10.45 -3.91
N VAL A 123 27.18 10.81 -4.42
CA VAL A 123 27.57 10.71 -5.84
C VAL A 123 29.10 10.80 -5.95
N ALA A 124 29.73 10.05 -6.86
CA ALA A 124 31.08 10.36 -7.33
C ALA A 124 30.94 11.31 -8.52
N SER A 125 31.21 12.59 -8.31
CA SER A 125 31.35 13.53 -9.42
C SER A 125 32.69 13.26 -10.10
N GLU A 126 32.67 12.74 -11.33
CA GLU A 126 33.74 12.95 -12.31
C GLU A 126 33.63 14.36 -12.89
#